data_AF-A0AAJ5CIV3-F1
#
_entry.id   AF-A0AAJ5CIV3-F1
#
_cell.length_a   1.000
_cell.length_b   1.000
_cell.length_c   1.000
_cell.angle_alpha   90.00
_cell.angle_beta   90.00
_cell.angle_gamma   90.00
#
_symmetry.space_group_name_H-M   'P 1'
#
loop_
_entity.id
_entity.type
_entity.pdbx_description
1 polymer ?
#
loop_
_entity_poly.entity_id
_entity_poly.type
_entity_poly.pdbx_seq_one_letter_code
_entity_poly.pdbx_strand_id
1 'polypeptide(L)' 'MHPGLTLTVYRVNPETMERAPVCSRVLPPADEAVFSMAFPSCGCPRCTKGGLTG' A
#
# COMPACT_ATOMS: atom_id res chain seq x y z
N MET A 1 -18.83 -10.51 8.88
CA MET A 1 -17.67 -11.13 8.20
C MET A 1 -17.23 -10.15 7.11
N HIS A 2 -16.01 -9.60 7.17
CA HIS A 2 -15.53 -8.65 6.15
C HIS A 2 -15.13 -9.43 4.88
N PRO A 3 -15.44 -8.99 3.65
CA PRO A 3 -15.21 -9.77 2.42
C PRO A 3 -13.74 -9.71 1.89
N GLY A 4 -12.78 -9.32 2.72
CA GLY A 4 -11.40 -9.02 2.28
C GLY A 4 -11.31 -7.72 1.47
N LEU A 5 -10.15 -7.49 0.84
CA LEU A 5 -9.89 -6.30 0.01
C LEU A 5 -9.32 -6.72 -1.35
N THR A 6 -9.92 -6.24 -2.44
CA THR A 6 -9.34 -6.42 -3.78
C THR A 6 -8.64 -5.14 -4.19
N LEU A 7 -7.33 -5.23 -4.42
CA LEU A 7 -6.51 -4.12 -4.94
C LEU A 7 -6.28 -4.33 -6.43
N THR A 8 -6.65 -3.37 -7.26
CA THR A 8 -6.30 -3.35 -8.68
C THR A 8 -5.43 -2.14 -8.96
N VAL A 9 -4.24 -2.38 -9.51
CA VAL A 9 -3.28 -1.35 -9.89
C VAL A 9 -3.51 -0.99 -11.35
N TYR A 10 -3.68 0.29 -11.62
CA TYR A 10 -3.84 0.83 -12.97
C TYR A 10 -2.63 1.68 -13.33
N ARG A 11 -2.17 1.56 -14.58
CA ARG A 11 -1.34 2.58 -15.21
C ARG A 11 -2.26 3.65 -15.76
N VAL A 12 -1.96 4.91 -15.45
CA VAL A 12 -2.70 6.07 -15.94
C VAL A 12 -1.91 6.72 -17.06
N ASN A 13 -2.54 6.95 -18.21
CA ASN A 13 -2.01 7.83 -19.24
C ASN A 13 -2.12 9.28 -18.73
N PRO A 14 -1.01 10.04 -18.59
CA PRO A 14 -1.06 11.38 -18.00
C PRO A 14 -1.71 12.43 -18.90
N GLU A 15 -1.79 12.18 -20.21
CA GLU A 15 -2.36 13.11 -21.19
C GLU A 15 -3.87 12.87 -21.35
N THR A 16 -4.28 11.60 -21.46
CA THR A 16 -5.69 11.22 -21.71
C THR A 16 -6.44 10.83 -20.43
N MET A 17 -5.75 10.65 -19.32
CA MET A 17 -6.27 10.13 -18.04
C MET A 17 -6.87 8.71 -18.13
N GLU A 18 -6.70 8.03 -19.26
CA GLU A 18 -7.15 6.66 -19.45
C GLU A 18 -6.40 5.70 -18.53
N ARG A 19 -7.12 4.67 -18.05
CA ARG A 19 -6.62 3.70 -17.07
C ARG A 19 -6.50 2.34 -17.72
N ALA A 20 -5.30 1.77 -17.71
CA ALA A 20 -5.06 0.39 -18.14
C ALA A 20 -4.73 -0.48 -16.92
N PRO A 21 -5.40 -1.63 -16.73
CA PRO A 21 -5.11 -2.52 -15.61
C PRO A 21 -3.71 -3.13 -15.77
N VAL A 22 -2.94 -3.14 -14.67
CA VAL A 22 -1.60 -3.74 -14.63
C VAL A 22 -1.65 -5.08 -13.90
N CYS A 23 -2.25 -5.10 -12.72
CA CYS A 23 -2.42 -6.31 -11.93
C CYS A 23 -3.53 -6.14 -10.90
N SER A 24 -4.03 -7.28 -10.41
CA SER A 24 -4.97 -7.34 -9.29
C SER A 24 -4.44 -8.31 -8.24
N ARG A 25 -4.65 -7.98 -6.97
CA ARG A 25 -4.34 -8.83 -5.82
C ARG A 25 -5.49 -8.81 -4.84
N VAL A 26 -5.88 -9.98 -4.36
CA VAL A 26 -6.85 -10.14 -3.27
C VAL A 26 -6.08 -10.25 -1.95
N LEU A 27 -6.49 -9.46 -0.97
CA LEU A 27 -6.08 -9.57 0.42
C LEU A 27 -7.25 -10.19 1.19
N PRO A 28 -7.02 -11.29 1.94
CA PRO A 28 -8.07 -11.88 2.74
C PRO A 28 -8.55 -10.92 3.83
N PRO A 29 -9.71 -11.18 4.46
CA PRO A 29 -10.13 -10.45 5.66
C PRO A 29 -9.02 -10.49 6.71
N ALA A 30 -8.85 -9.42 7.48
CA ALA A 30 -7.96 -9.45 8.63
C ALA A 30 -8.53 -10.42 9.68
N ASP A 31 -7.68 -11.29 10.21
CA ASP A 31 -8.06 -12.23 11.28
C ASP A 31 -8.35 -11.49 12.60
N GLU A 32 -7.72 -10.33 12.80
CA GLU A 32 -7.84 -9.51 14.00
C GLU A 32 -8.03 -8.02 13.64
N ALA A 33 -8.63 -7.28 14.58
CA ALA A 33 -8.72 -5.83 14.46
C ALA A 33 -7.32 -5.20 14.55
N VAL A 34 -7.05 -4.19 13.73
CA VAL A 34 -5.80 -3.44 13.79
C VAL A 34 -5.67 -2.78 15.16
N PHE A 35 -4.77 -3.29 16.00
CA PHE A 35 -4.57 -2.83 17.37
C PHE A 35 -3.79 -1.50 17.45
N SER A 36 -3.13 -1.08 16.37
CA SER A 36 -2.29 0.11 16.35
C SER A 36 -2.27 0.78 14.98
N MET A 37 -2.44 2.10 14.96
CA MET A 37 -2.19 2.95 13.79
C MET A 37 -0.73 3.46 13.74
N ALA A 38 0.14 2.96 14.64
CA ALA A 38 1.55 3.32 14.58
C ALA A 38 2.15 2.75 13.29
N PHE A 39 2.54 3.65 12.39
CA PHE A 39 3.25 3.26 11.19
C PHE A 39 4.62 2.71 11.59
N PRO A 40 5.05 1.56 11.07
CA PRO A 40 6.42 1.11 11.27
C PRO A 40 7.38 2.17 10.74
N SER A 41 8.56 2.26 11.35
CA SER A 41 9.60 3.15 10.84
C SER A 41 9.88 2.87 9.36
N CYS A 42 10.07 3.91 8.57
CA CYS A 42 10.25 3.79 7.13
C CYS A 42 11.54 3.02 6.80
N GLY A 43 11.40 1.78 6.33
CA GLY A 43 12.53 0.90 6.00
C GLY A 43 13.15 1.13 4.62
N CYS A 44 12.82 2.23 3.92
CA CYS A 44 13.35 2.46 2.58
C CYS A 44 14.82 2.94 2.62
N PRO A 45 15.64 2.63 1.59
CA PRO A 45 17.06 3.02 1.53
C PRO A 45 17.32 4.52 1.66
N ARG A 46 16.32 5.36 1.37
CA ARG A 46 16.41 6.83 1.49
C ARG A 46 16.28 7.27 2.95
N CYS A 47 15.34 6.69 3.70
CA CYS A 47 15.10 7.01 5.10
C CYS A 47 16.10 6.33 6.03
N THR A 48 16.64 5.16 5.66
CA THR A 48 17.68 4.48 6.46
C THR A 48 19.06 5.13 6.35
N LYS A 49 19.34 5.92 5.30
CA LYS A 49 20.62 6.63 5.12
C LYS A 49 20.67 8.00 5.80
N GLY A 50 19.53 8.65 6.01
CA GLY A 50 19.42 9.89 6.77
C GLY A 50 19.11 9.57 8.22
N GLY A 51 20.14 9.25 9.02
CA GLY A 51 19.99 9.03 10.45
C GLY A 51 19.35 10.26 11.12
N LEU A 52 18.06 10.17 11.42
CA LEU A 52 17.44 10.98 12.46
C LEU A 52 17.80 10.31 13.77
N THR A 53 18.89 10.79 14.37
CA THR A 53 19.14 10.62 15.80
C THR A 53 17.94 11.15 16.56
N GLY A 54 17.47 10.37 17.54
CA GLY A 54 16.39 10.74 18.45
C GLY A 54 16.72 11.89 19.38
#